data_AF-A0A928Z203-F1
#
_entry.id   AF-A0A928Z203-F1
#
_cell.length_a   1.000
_cell.length_b   1.000
_cell.length_c   1.000
_cell.angle_alpha   90.00
_cell.angle_beta   90.00
_cell.angle_gamma   90.00
#
_symmetry.space_group_name_H-M   'P 1'
#
loop_
_entity.id
_entity.type
_entity.pdbx_description
1 polymer ?
#
loop_
_entity_poly.entity_id
_entity_poly.type
_entity_poly.pdbx_seq_one_letter_code
_entity_poly.pdbx_strand_id
1 'polypeptide(L)'
;MKRPLAHLAWASVACLSMLANPLSASAQRAPEPEDRNPSRRSEQVTLTVIKAKALTKFDRKIRFTKRHRPDFYLITRASGHRGRTRRKNNQDNPTFNHKVVVKPTKSSSGLVFNIQLLDSDIGKDDQADISPDRRKRDLSVVYTFRTGKISLFGQRQPVLGRVGEVITVKGDAKKNRASLTFKINHTGR
;
A
#
# COMPACT_ATOMS: atom_id res chain seq x y z
N MET A 1 -19.00 39.40 19.42
CA MET A 1 -20.13 39.59 20.35
C MET A 1 -19.97 38.59 21.49
N LYS A 2 -19.67 39.08 22.69
CA LYS A 2 -19.50 38.29 23.93
C LYS A 2 -20.82 38.37 24.70
N ARG A 3 -21.31 37.24 25.22
CA ARG A 3 -22.36 37.21 26.26
C ARG A 3 -21.88 36.38 27.46
N PRO A 4 -22.30 36.73 28.69
CA PRO A 4 -21.66 36.30 29.93
C PRO A 4 -22.40 35.17 30.65
N LEU A 5 -21.69 34.66 31.66
CA LEU A 5 -22.06 33.69 32.69
C LEU A 5 -23.35 34.01 33.45
N ALA A 6 -24.06 32.96 33.87
CA ALA A 6 -24.34 32.62 35.28
C ALA A 6 -25.44 31.53 35.36
N HIS A 7 -25.23 30.49 36.18
CA HIS A 7 -25.97 30.30 37.43
C HIS A 7 -25.84 28.88 38.02
N LEU A 8 -25.41 28.89 39.29
CA LEU A 8 -25.94 28.15 40.44
C LEU A 8 -26.00 26.62 40.45
N ALA A 9 -25.25 26.11 41.44
CA ALA A 9 -25.36 24.81 42.08
C ALA A 9 -26.68 24.60 42.81
N TRP A 10 -27.00 23.32 43.06
CA TRP A 10 -27.76 22.69 44.17
C TRP A 10 -28.21 21.31 43.64
N ALA A 11 -28.30 20.20 44.36
CA ALA A 11 -28.05 19.84 45.75
C ALA A 11 -27.91 18.30 45.79
N SER A 12 -27.20 17.78 46.78
CA SER A 12 -27.14 16.35 47.10
C SER A 12 -28.49 15.84 47.63
N VAL A 13 -28.90 14.64 47.20
CA VAL A 13 -29.74 13.75 48.01
C VAL A 13 -29.22 12.33 47.86
N ALA A 14 -28.71 11.79 48.97
CA ALA A 14 -28.46 10.38 49.15
C ALA A 14 -29.79 9.65 49.34
N CYS A 15 -30.00 8.54 48.64
CA CYS A 15 -31.02 7.56 49.00
C CYS A 15 -30.35 6.19 49.12
N LEU A 16 -30.30 5.72 50.36
CA LEU A 16 -29.85 4.41 50.79
C LEU A 16 -31.06 3.44 50.68
N SER A 17 -30.78 2.14 50.60
CA SER A 17 -31.72 0.99 50.67
C SER A 17 -32.36 0.58 49.32
N MET A 18 -32.55 -0.69 48.94
CA MET A 18 -32.48 -1.97 49.66
C MET A 18 -31.95 -3.09 48.77
N LEU A 19 -31.35 -4.07 49.44
CA LEU A 19 -31.01 -5.40 48.95
C LEU A 19 -32.26 -6.14 48.42
N ALA A 20 -32.16 -6.63 47.19
CA ALA A 20 -32.90 -7.80 46.75
C ALA A 20 -31.99 -8.63 45.83
N ASN A 21 -31.54 -9.78 46.33
CA ASN A 21 -30.91 -10.83 45.54
C ASN A 21 -32.00 -11.60 44.78
N PRO A 22 -32.09 -11.53 43.44
CA PRO A 22 -32.75 -12.58 42.69
C PRO A 22 -31.79 -13.78 42.58
N LEU A 23 -32.32 -14.91 43.04
CA LEU A 23 -31.76 -16.25 42.93
C LEU A 23 -31.19 -16.54 41.53
N SER A 24 -30.07 -17.25 41.56
CA SER A 24 -29.45 -17.94 40.44
C SER A 24 -30.48 -18.68 39.56
N ALA A 25 -30.52 -18.30 38.30
CA ALA A 25 -30.84 -19.20 37.20
C ALA A 25 -29.73 -19.05 36.16
N SER A 26 -28.59 -19.69 36.43
CA SER A 26 -27.57 -19.95 35.41
C SER A 26 -28.13 -20.97 34.42
N ALA A 27 -28.97 -20.50 33.49
CA ALA A 27 -29.24 -21.22 32.27
C ALA A 27 -27.89 -21.37 31.56
N GLN A 28 -27.28 -22.56 31.69
CA GLN A 28 -26.18 -22.98 30.85
C GLN A 28 -26.71 -23.00 29.42
N ARG A 29 -26.56 -21.85 28.74
CA ARG A 29 -26.75 -21.72 27.31
C ARG A 29 -25.85 -22.79 26.69
N ALA A 30 -26.45 -23.75 26.01
CA ALA A 30 -25.70 -24.72 25.21
C ALA A 30 -24.69 -23.94 24.36
N PRO A 31 -23.43 -24.38 24.24
CA PRO A 31 -22.47 -23.69 23.40
C PRO A 31 -23.07 -23.56 22.02
N GLU A 32 -23.24 -22.32 21.55
CA GLU A 32 -23.57 -22.06 20.16
C GLU A 32 -22.60 -22.87 19.30
N PRO A 33 -23.07 -23.57 18.25
CA PRO A 33 -22.16 -24.27 17.36
C PRO A 33 -21.20 -23.22 16.81
N GLU A 34 -19.94 -23.27 17.27
CA GLU A 34 -18.87 -22.50 16.66
C GLU A 34 -18.90 -22.88 15.19
N ASP A 35 -19.26 -21.91 14.34
CA ASP A 35 -19.27 -22.02 12.88
C ASP A 35 -17.81 -22.13 12.42
N ARG A 36 -17.19 -23.28 12.72
CA ARG A 36 -15.86 -23.69 12.31
C ARG A 36 -15.98 -24.17 10.88
N ASN A 37 -16.30 -23.27 9.97
CA ASN A 37 -16.04 -23.50 8.56
C ASN A 37 -14.73 -22.79 8.17
N PRO A 38 -13.54 -23.38 8.44
CA PRO A 38 -12.25 -22.80 8.06
C PRO A 38 -12.02 -22.73 6.54
N SER A 39 -13.00 -23.09 5.70
CA SER A 39 -12.77 -23.44 4.29
C SER A 39 -12.91 -22.30 3.28
N ARG A 40 -13.28 -21.07 3.66
CA ARG A 40 -13.27 -19.92 2.74
C ARG A 40 -12.22 -18.90 3.10
N ARG A 41 -10.95 -19.28 2.98
CA ARG A 41 -9.87 -18.28 2.89
C ARG A 41 -10.17 -17.42 1.67
N SER A 42 -10.59 -16.17 1.89
CA SER A 42 -10.81 -15.21 0.82
C SER A 42 -9.55 -15.09 -0.04
N GLU A 43 -9.67 -15.27 -1.35
CA GLU A 43 -8.56 -15.03 -2.28
C GLU A 43 -8.01 -13.61 -2.12
N GLN A 44 -6.69 -13.49 -2.02
CA GLN A 44 -6.00 -12.21 -1.86
C GLN A 44 -4.72 -12.18 -2.68
N VAL A 45 -4.54 -11.10 -3.44
CA VAL A 45 -3.30 -10.80 -4.14
C VAL A 45 -2.61 -9.63 -3.45
N THR A 46 -1.35 -9.81 -3.10
CA THR A 46 -0.55 -8.78 -2.43
C THR A 46 0.63 -8.36 -3.29
N LEU A 47 0.64 -7.11 -3.74
CA LEU A 47 1.85 -6.46 -4.25
C LEU A 47 2.67 -5.95 -3.06
N THR A 48 3.94 -6.31 -2.99
CA THR A 48 4.91 -5.74 -2.05
C THR A 48 5.99 -5.02 -2.84
N VAL A 49 6.05 -3.69 -2.71
CA VAL A 49 7.17 -2.89 -3.23
C VAL A 49 8.25 -2.82 -2.16
N ILE A 50 9.36 -3.49 -2.41
CA ILE A 50 10.41 -3.74 -1.41
C ILE A 50 11.32 -2.52 -1.31
N LYS A 51 11.97 -2.15 -2.41
CA LYS A 51 12.95 -1.06 -2.45
C LYS A 51 13.02 -0.41 -3.82
N ALA A 52 13.55 0.81 -3.87
CA ALA A 52 13.99 1.45 -5.10
C ALA A 52 15.49 1.75 -5.05
N LYS A 53 16.06 2.09 -6.21
CA LYS A 53 17.43 2.57 -6.32
C LYS A 53 17.55 3.58 -7.44
N ALA A 54 18.07 4.78 -7.16
CA ALA A 54 18.48 5.73 -8.16
C ALA A 54 19.63 5.16 -9.01
N LEU A 55 19.47 5.17 -10.33
CA LEU A 55 20.49 4.72 -11.30
C LEU A 55 21.16 5.89 -12.01
N THR A 56 20.55 7.06 -11.98
CA THR A 56 21.14 8.33 -12.41
C THR A 56 20.95 9.35 -11.30
N LYS A 57 21.61 10.51 -11.43
CA LYS A 57 21.38 11.62 -10.51
C LYS A 57 19.98 12.19 -10.71
N PHE A 58 19.24 12.26 -9.62
CA PHE A 58 18.00 13.02 -9.50
C PHE A 58 18.39 14.37 -8.91
N ASP A 59 19.03 15.20 -9.74
CA ASP A 59 18.98 16.66 -9.63
C ASP A 59 19.93 17.37 -10.58
N ARG A 60 19.53 18.59 -10.94
CA ARG A 60 20.22 19.46 -11.88
C ARG A 60 21.07 20.49 -11.11
N LYS A 61 22.35 20.14 -10.89
CA LYS A 61 23.48 21.03 -10.49
C LYS A 61 23.05 22.39 -9.88
N ILE A 62 22.79 22.44 -8.57
CA ILE A 62 23.07 23.68 -7.84
C ILE A 62 24.60 23.79 -7.84
N ARG A 63 25.13 24.80 -8.54
CA ARG A 63 26.55 24.86 -8.95
C ARG A 63 27.56 24.84 -7.78
N PHE A 64 27.14 24.99 -6.51
CA PHE A 64 28.05 25.23 -5.40
C PHE A 64 27.70 24.59 -4.05
N THR A 65 26.70 23.70 -3.97
CA THR A 65 26.34 23.06 -2.70
C THR A 65 26.04 21.57 -2.88
N LYS A 66 26.38 20.79 -1.84
CA LYS A 66 26.11 19.36 -1.56
C LYS A 66 25.30 18.59 -2.63
N ARG A 67 25.79 17.39 -3.01
CA ARG A 67 25.03 16.44 -3.84
C ARG A 67 23.62 16.26 -3.24
N HIS A 68 22.61 16.77 -3.93
CA HIS A 68 21.22 16.49 -3.57
C HIS A 68 20.94 15.02 -3.86
N ARG A 69 20.31 14.35 -2.89
CA ARG A 69 19.89 12.96 -2.99
C ARG A 69 18.37 12.95 -3.09
N PRO A 70 17.79 12.00 -3.81
CA PRO A 70 16.35 11.94 -3.97
C PRO A 70 15.64 11.69 -2.63
N ASP A 71 14.48 12.33 -2.51
CA ASP A 71 13.49 12.19 -1.46
C ASP A 71 12.31 11.33 -1.96
N PHE A 72 12.58 10.05 -2.19
CA PHE A 72 11.64 9.18 -2.88
C PHE A 72 10.37 8.86 -2.07
N TYR A 73 9.24 8.74 -2.78
CA TYR A 73 8.03 8.10 -2.30
C TYR A 73 7.27 7.39 -3.44
N LEU A 74 6.36 6.49 -3.07
CA LEU A 74 5.60 5.68 -4.03
C LEU A 74 4.13 6.08 -4.06
N ILE A 75 3.52 5.97 -5.23
CA ILE A 75 2.07 5.88 -5.41
C ILE A 75 1.76 4.57 -6.13
N THR A 76 0.88 3.75 -5.55
CA THR A 76 0.46 2.47 -6.11
C THR A 76 -1.05 2.46 -6.36
N ARG A 77 -1.49 1.88 -7.47
CA ARG A 77 -2.92 1.71 -7.80
C ARG A 77 -3.22 0.31 -8.31
N ALA A 78 -4.29 -0.31 -7.81
CA ALA A 78 -4.82 -1.58 -8.31
C ALA A 78 -6.29 -1.74 -7.93
N SER A 79 -7.15 -2.12 -8.87
CA SER A 79 -8.60 -2.35 -8.63
C SER A 79 -9.30 -1.23 -7.83
N GLY A 80 -9.05 0.03 -8.20
CA GLY A 80 -9.61 1.19 -7.49
C GLY A 80 -8.91 1.55 -6.17
N HIS A 81 -8.11 0.66 -5.59
CA HIS A 81 -7.31 0.97 -4.40
C HIS A 81 -6.11 1.83 -4.77
N ARG A 82 -5.89 2.91 -4.01
CA ARG A 82 -4.72 3.80 -4.11
C ARG A 82 -3.96 3.78 -2.80
N GLY A 83 -2.66 3.53 -2.86
CA GLY A 83 -1.73 3.61 -1.75
C GLY A 83 -0.66 4.67 -1.99
N ARG A 84 -0.19 5.34 -0.94
CA ARG A 84 0.94 6.26 -0.97
C ARG A 84 1.85 5.97 0.22
N THR A 85 3.17 5.93 0.02
CA THR A 85 4.12 5.78 1.13
C THR A 85 4.47 7.12 1.75
N ARG A 86 5.03 7.07 2.97
CA ARG A 86 5.84 8.18 3.48
C ARG A 86 7.07 8.37 2.60
N ARG A 87 7.56 9.61 2.57
CA ARG A 87 8.79 10.02 1.90
C ARG A 87 10.02 9.44 2.61
N LYS A 88 11.05 9.11 1.83
CA LYS A 88 12.35 8.63 2.31
C LYS A 88 13.41 9.65 1.94
N ASN A 89 13.76 10.51 2.91
CA ASN A 89 14.58 11.68 2.63
C ASN A 89 16.06 11.32 2.39
N ASN A 90 16.68 11.93 1.39
CA ASN A 90 18.10 11.87 1.07
C ASN A 90 18.65 10.43 0.91
N GLN A 91 17.88 9.55 0.27
CA GLN A 91 18.23 8.14 0.10
C GLN A 91 18.21 7.71 -1.37
N ASP A 92 19.38 7.39 -1.92
CA ASP A 92 19.51 6.82 -3.27
C ASP A 92 18.95 5.38 -3.35
N ASN A 93 18.80 4.67 -2.23
CA ASN A 93 18.38 3.26 -2.18
C ASN A 93 17.32 3.01 -1.09
N PRO A 94 16.16 3.68 -1.12
CA PRO A 94 15.17 3.58 -0.06
C PRO A 94 14.52 2.20 -0.02
N THR A 95 14.30 1.70 1.19
CA THR A 95 13.45 0.52 1.44
C THR A 95 12.07 0.98 1.90
N PHE A 96 11.03 0.44 1.26
CA PHE A 96 9.64 0.78 1.51
C PHE A 96 8.89 -0.32 2.25
N ASN A 97 9.03 -1.58 1.82
CA ASN A 97 8.19 -2.70 2.26
C ASN A 97 6.69 -2.40 2.19
N HIS A 98 6.29 -1.64 1.18
CA HIS A 98 4.92 -1.15 1.00
C HIS A 98 4.03 -2.23 0.41
N LYS A 99 2.90 -2.51 1.05
CA LYS A 99 1.97 -3.58 0.64
C LYS A 99 0.67 -2.99 0.11
N VAL A 100 0.21 -3.54 -1.01
CA VAL A 100 -1.14 -3.32 -1.56
C VAL A 100 -1.83 -4.67 -1.65
N VAL A 101 -2.90 -4.83 -0.87
CA VAL A 101 -3.71 -6.04 -0.85
C VAL A 101 -4.97 -5.79 -1.66
N VAL A 102 -5.24 -6.68 -2.61
CA VAL A 102 -6.42 -6.64 -3.48
C VAL A 102 -7.14 -7.97 -3.34
N LYS A 103 -8.47 -7.91 -3.20
CA LYS A 103 -9.33 -9.09 -3.28
C LYS A 103 -9.84 -9.21 -4.72
N PRO A 104 -9.45 -10.24 -5.47
CA PRO A 104 -9.98 -10.47 -6.81
C PRO A 104 -11.51 -10.66 -6.79
N THR A 105 -12.17 -10.25 -7.87
CA THR A 105 -13.55 -10.69 -8.13
C THR A 105 -13.53 -12.05 -8.81
N LYS A 106 -14.58 -12.86 -8.62
CA LYS A 106 -14.67 -14.21 -9.22
C LYS A 106 -14.54 -14.23 -10.75
N SER A 107 -14.85 -13.12 -11.42
CA SER A 107 -14.78 -12.98 -12.88
C SER A 107 -13.43 -12.46 -13.40
N SER A 108 -12.52 -12.04 -12.51
CA SER A 108 -11.24 -11.46 -12.92
C SER A 108 -10.28 -12.54 -13.43
N SER A 109 -9.69 -12.35 -14.60
CA SER A 109 -8.63 -13.22 -15.15
C SER A 109 -7.21 -12.80 -14.72
N GLY A 110 -7.09 -11.60 -14.14
CA GLY A 110 -5.84 -11.02 -13.67
C GLY A 110 -6.03 -9.66 -12.98
N LEU A 111 -4.93 -9.06 -12.56
CA LEU A 111 -4.88 -7.72 -11.96
C LEU A 111 -3.84 -6.85 -12.64
N VAL A 112 -4.14 -5.57 -12.76
CA VAL A 112 -3.20 -4.54 -13.18
C VAL A 112 -2.74 -3.75 -11.96
N PHE A 113 -1.44 -3.72 -11.73
CA PHE A 113 -0.82 -2.85 -10.74
C PHE A 113 -0.09 -1.72 -11.46
N ASN A 114 -0.39 -0.48 -11.08
CA ASN A 114 0.33 0.71 -11.53
C ASN A 114 1.16 1.24 -10.36
N ILE A 115 2.44 1.47 -10.60
CA ILE A 115 3.40 1.94 -9.60
C ILE A 115 4.10 3.18 -10.15
N GLN A 116 4.08 4.25 -9.37
CA GLN A 116 4.79 5.49 -9.62
C GLN A 116 5.84 5.66 -8.53
N LEU A 117 7.06 6.04 -8.92
CA LEU A 117 8.13 6.46 -8.02
C LEU A 117 8.40 7.94 -8.29
N LEU A 118 8.30 8.76 -7.25
CA LEU A 118 8.41 10.20 -7.34
C LEU A 118 9.53 10.66 -6.41
N ASP A 119 10.32 11.60 -6.89
CA ASP A 119 11.24 12.39 -6.10
C ASP A 119 10.55 13.68 -5.67
N SER A 120 10.64 14.03 -4.39
CA SER A 120 9.92 15.16 -3.83
C SER A 120 10.86 16.34 -3.66
N ASP A 121 10.64 17.36 -4.48
CA ASP A 121 11.43 18.58 -4.46
C ASP A 121 10.62 19.76 -3.91
N ILE A 122 11.31 20.88 -3.64
CA ILE A 122 10.63 22.15 -3.36
C ILE A 122 9.97 22.62 -4.67
N GLY A 123 8.70 22.26 -4.87
CA GLY A 123 7.95 22.57 -6.08
C GLY A 123 7.23 21.35 -6.65
N LYS A 124 7.39 21.11 -7.96
CA LYS A 124 6.77 19.98 -8.64
C LYS A 124 7.63 18.73 -8.43
N ASP A 125 7.03 17.66 -7.93
CA ASP A 125 7.69 16.37 -7.78
C ASP A 125 8.17 15.80 -9.14
N ASP A 126 9.39 15.30 -9.16
CA ASP A 126 10.05 14.76 -10.32
C ASP A 126 9.75 13.25 -10.46
N GLN A 127 9.28 12.84 -11.63
CA GLN A 127 8.93 11.44 -11.85
C GLN A 127 10.17 10.62 -12.19
N ALA A 128 10.43 9.59 -11.37
CA ALA A 128 11.45 8.60 -11.65
C ALA A 128 10.98 7.64 -12.73
N ASP A 129 11.86 7.36 -13.68
CA ASP A 129 11.66 6.31 -14.66
C ASP A 129 12.05 4.95 -14.07
N ILE A 130 11.04 4.11 -13.88
CA ILE A 130 11.15 2.73 -13.40
C ILE A 130 10.61 1.72 -14.43
N SER A 131 10.24 2.20 -15.63
CA SER A 131 9.61 1.39 -16.66
C SER A 131 10.62 0.96 -17.72
N PRO A 132 10.70 -0.34 -18.04
CA PRO A 132 11.44 -0.80 -19.22
C PRO A 132 10.84 -0.29 -20.55
N ASP A 133 9.58 0.15 -20.55
CA ASP A 133 8.94 0.77 -21.72
C ASP A 133 9.31 2.25 -21.82
N ARG A 134 10.10 2.62 -22.83
CA ARG A 134 10.56 3.99 -23.10
C ARG A 134 9.45 5.04 -23.24
N ARG A 135 8.21 4.63 -23.50
CA ARG A 135 7.06 5.53 -23.68
C ARG A 135 6.42 5.93 -22.36
N LYS A 136 6.79 5.26 -21.26
CA LYS A 136 6.21 5.47 -19.93
C LYS A 136 7.32 5.56 -18.90
N ARG A 137 7.08 6.28 -17.80
CA ARG A 137 7.99 6.28 -16.64
C ARG A 137 7.49 5.40 -15.51
N ASP A 138 6.16 5.30 -15.40
CA ASP A 138 5.48 4.45 -14.43
C ASP A 138 5.53 2.98 -14.84
N LEU A 139 5.61 2.12 -13.84
CA LEU A 139 5.57 0.68 -14.04
C LEU A 139 4.12 0.20 -13.97
N SER A 140 3.62 -0.33 -15.08
CA SER A 140 2.33 -1.02 -15.14
C SER A 140 2.58 -2.51 -15.36
N VAL A 141 2.21 -3.36 -14.40
CA VAL A 141 2.35 -4.82 -14.50
C VAL A 141 1.01 -5.52 -14.45
N VAL A 142 0.88 -6.59 -15.23
CA VAL A 142 -0.26 -7.50 -15.24
C VAL A 142 0.13 -8.77 -14.52
N TYR A 143 -0.66 -9.16 -13.52
CA TYR A 143 -0.60 -10.47 -12.91
C TYR A 143 -1.75 -11.33 -13.43
N THR A 144 -1.44 -12.44 -14.12
CA THR A 144 -2.44 -13.37 -14.67
C THR A 144 -2.69 -14.52 -13.69
N PHE A 145 -3.92 -14.67 -13.22
CA PHE A 145 -4.23 -15.64 -12.15
C PHE A 145 -4.03 -17.08 -12.58
N ARG A 146 -4.48 -17.42 -13.79
CA ARG A 146 -4.41 -18.80 -14.31
C ARG A 146 -2.98 -19.32 -14.30
N THR A 147 -2.04 -18.52 -14.82
CA THR A 147 -0.66 -18.94 -15.10
C THR A 147 0.34 -18.52 -14.02
N GLY A 148 -0.05 -17.61 -13.14
CA GLY A 148 0.87 -17.00 -12.17
C GLY A 148 1.87 -16.03 -12.80
N LYS A 149 1.76 -15.72 -14.10
CA LYS A 149 2.72 -14.87 -14.82
C LYS A 149 2.56 -13.41 -14.42
N ILE A 150 3.69 -12.71 -14.35
CA ILE A 150 3.78 -11.26 -14.16
C ILE A 150 4.45 -10.68 -15.40
N SER A 151 3.76 -9.78 -16.10
CA SER A 151 4.24 -9.20 -17.35
C SER A 151 4.05 -7.69 -17.37
N LEU A 152 4.75 -6.98 -18.25
CA LEU A 152 4.46 -5.56 -18.50
C LEU A 152 3.08 -5.39 -19.16
N PHE A 153 2.37 -4.32 -18.80
CA PHE A 153 1.11 -3.95 -19.44
C PHE A 153 1.36 -3.28 -20.80
N GLY A 154 0.93 -3.91 -21.89
CA GLY A 154 1.06 -3.36 -23.25
C GLY A 154 1.22 -4.43 -24.34
N GLN A 155 1.59 -4.02 -25.56
CA GLN A 155 1.82 -4.91 -26.70
C GLN A 155 3.23 -5.52 -26.65
N ARG A 156 3.31 -6.83 -26.93
CA ARG A 156 4.48 -7.72 -26.69
C ARG A 156 4.91 -7.69 -25.21
N GLN A 157 4.16 -8.37 -24.35
CA GLN A 157 4.41 -8.41 -22.91
C GLN A 157 5.60 -9.32 -22.58
N PRO A 158 6.82 -8.80 -22.33
CA PRO A 158 7.85 -9.65 -21.73
C PRO A 158 7.36 -10.11 -20.37
N VAL A 159 7.50 -11.40 -20.11
CA VAL A 159 7.29 -11.95 -18.78
C VAL A 159 8.44 -11.44 -17.91
N LEU A 160 8.10 -10.70 -16.85
CA LEU A 160 9.06 -10.20 -15.87
C LEU A 160 9.39 -11.24 -14.81
N GLY A 161 8.44 -12.15 -14.53
CA GLY A 161 8.58 -13.21 -13.54
C GLY A 161 7.26 -13.89 -13.23
N ARG A 162 7.18 -14.53 -12.07
CA ARG A 162 6.01 -15.26 -11.57
C ARG A 162 5.64 -14.87 -10.14
N VAL A 163 4.42 -15.24 -9.75
CA VAL A 163 3.95 -15.09 -8.37
C VAL A 163 4.96 -15.70 -7.38
N GLY A 164 5.23 -14.99 -6.30
CA GLY A 164 6.20 -15.39 -5.28
C GLY A 164 7.64 -14.94 -5.56
N GLU A 165 7.98 -14.60 -6.80
CA GLU A 165 9.34 -14.17 -7.16
C GLU A 165 9.59 -12.71 -6.79
N VAL A 166 10.85 -12.41 -6.42
CA VAL A 166 11.33 -11.04 -6.25
C VAL A 166 11.83 -10.56 -7.60
N ILE A 167 11.17 -9.54 -8.15
CA ILE A 167 11.42 -9.00 -9.48
C ILE A 167 12.08 -7.63 -9.32
N THR A 168 13.16 -7.40 -10.07
CA THR A 168 13.78 -6.08 -10.20
C THR A 168 13.67 -5.59 -11.64
N VAL A 169 13.07 -4.42 -11.82
CA VAL A 169 13.01 -3.73 -13.12
C VAL A 169 13.84 -2.45 -13.06
N LYS A 170 14.29 -1.99 -14.24
CA LYS A 170 15.04 -0.74 -14.41
C LYS A 170 14.33 0.11 -15.46
N GLY A 171 14.26 1.41 -15.22
CA GLY A 171 13.90 2.37 -16.26
C GLY A 171 14.88 2.31 -17.44
N ASP A 172 14.47 2.81 -18.60
CA ASP A 172 15.32 2.91 -19.81
C ASP A 172 15.50 4.35 -20.32
N ALA A 173 15.05 5.35 -19.57
CA ALA A 173 15.26 6.75 -19.86
C ALA A 173 16.73 7.18 -19.63
N LYS A 174 17.14 8.25 -20.32
CA LYS A 174 18.48 8.83 -20.19
C LYS A 174 18.70 9.60 -18.89
N LYS A 175 17.64 10.04 -18.21
CA LYS A 175 17.66 10.87 -16.99
C LYS A 175 16.59 10.38 -16.01
N ASN A 176 16.76 10.72 -14.73
CA ASN A 176 15.85 10.35 -13.63
C ASN A 176 15.52 8.85 -13.63
N ARG A 177 16.50 8.01 -14.01
CA ARG A 177 16.35 6.57 -14.12
C ARG A 177 16.53 5.95 -12.74
N ALA A 178 15.64 5.03 -12.39
CA ALA A 178 15.68 4.24 -11.18
C ALA A 178 15.43 2.76 -11.48
N SER A 179 15.70 1.92 -10.50
CA SER A 179 15.25 0.54 -10.45
C SER A 179 14.25 0.34 -9.33
N LEU A 180 13.30 -0.56 -9.53
CA LEU A 180 12.30 -0.93 -8.55
C LEU A 180 12.36 -2.44 -8.31
N THR A 181 12.37 -2.84 -7.04
CA THR A 181 12.28 -4.24 -6.63
C THR A 181 10.94 -4.50 -5.95
N PHE A 182 10.19 -5.48 -6.44
CA PHE A 182 8.87 -5.82 -5.93
C PHE A 182 8.60 -7.33 -6.00
N LYS A 183 7.52 -7.76 -5.37
CA LYS A 183 7.03 -9.14 -5.37
C LYS A 183 5.50 -9.14 -5.36
N ILE A 184 4.88 -10.09 -6.05
CA ILE A 184 3.43 -10.32 -5.99
C ILE A 184 3.19 -11.69 -5.38
N ASN A 185 2.36 -11.78 -4.34
CA ASN A 185 1.90 -13.03 -3.75
C ASN A 185 0.41 -13.24 -4.01
N HIS A 186 -0.03 -14.49 -4.05
CA HIS A 186 -1.44 -14.87 -4.17
C HIS A 186 -1.75 -15.97 -3.15
N THR A 187 -2.70 -15.71 -2.26
CA THR A 187 -3.16 -16.65 -1.23
C THR A 187 -4.63 -16.97 -1.40
N GLY A 188 -5.06 -18.15 -0.93
CA GLY A 188 -6.46 -18.58 -0.99
C GLY A 188 -6.83 -19.35 -2.26
N ARG A 189 -5.81 -19.85 -2.98
CA ARG A 189 -5.97 -20.75 -4.11
C ARG A 189 -6.01 -22.21 -3.64
#